data_AF-A0A9X1Q298-F1
#
_entry.id   AF-A0A9X1Q298-F1
#
_cell.length_a   1.000
_cell.length_b   1.000
_cell.length_c   1.000
_cell.angle_alpha   90.00
_cell.angle_beta   90.00
_cell.angle_gamma   90.00
#
_symmetry.space_group_name_H-M   'P 1'
#
loop_
_entity.id
_entity.type
_entity.pdbx_description
1 polymer ?
#
loop_
_entity_poly.entity_id
_entity_poly.type
_entity_poly.pdbx_seq_one_letter_code
_entity_poly.pdbx_strand_id
1 'polypeptide(L)' 'MTTALNADATCIIDQLQEGHAAMNATGLGSPALDDFNSLLTKMIAEAPDPRFCLHEIVELLAREPGKTAKSA' A
#
# COMPACT_ATOMS: atom_id res chain seq x y z
N MET A 1 24.51 -3.72 -2.12
CA MET A 1 23.41 -3.32 -1.21
C MET A 1 22.04 -3.22 -1.87
N THR A 2 21.93 -3.37 -3.20
CA THR A 2 20.67 -3.29 -3.97
C THR A 2 19.82 -4.57 -3.94
N THR A 3 20.41 -5.73 -3.72
CA THR A 3 19.69 -7.02 -3.70
C THR A 3 18.78 -7.19 -2.48
N ALA A 4 19.19 -6.71 -1.31
CA ALA A 4 18.36 -6.75 -0.10
C ALA A 4 17.16 -5.81 -0.20
N LEU A 5 17.36 -4.58 -0.70
CA LEU A 5 16.29 -3.60 -0.92
C LEU A 5 15.24 -4.12 -1.92
N ASN A 6 15.68 -4.77 -3.01
CA ASN A 6 14.75 -5.38 -3.96
C ASN A 6 13.97 -6.55 -3.36
N ALA A 7 14.59 -7.36 -2.50
CA ALA A 7 13.90 -8.44 -1.80
C ALA A 7 12.85 -7.90 -0.81
N ASP A 8 13.17 -6.79 -0.13
CA ASP A 8 12.24 -6.10 0.76
C ASP A 8 11.05 -5.50 0.01
N ALA A 9 11.29 -4.82 -1.12
CA ALA A 9 10.21 -4.30 -1.98
C ALA A 9 9.27 -5.43 -2.44
N THR A 10 9.84 -6.54 -2.92
CA THR A 10 9.08 -7.69 -3.39
C THR A 10 8.22 -8.28 -2.28
N CYS A 11 8.81 -8.51 -1.10
CA CYS A 11 8.11 -9.06 0.06
C CYS A 11 6.92 -8.18 0.50
N ILE A 12 7.12 -6.85 0.52
CA ILE A 12 6.07 -5.90 0.90
C ILE A 12 4.94 -5.91 -0.14
N ILE A 13 5.28 -5.90 -1.43
CA ILE A 13 4.29 -5.90 -2.52
C ILE A 13 3.47 -7.19 -2.51
N ASP A 14 4.10 -8.34 -2.31
CA ASP A 14 3.40 -9.62 -2.24
C ASP A 14 2.38 -9.63 -1.10
N GLN A 15 2.75 -9.14 0.09
CA GLN A 15 1.84 -9.04 1.24
C GLN A 15 0.66 -8.08 0.97
N LEU A 16 0.91 -6.95 0.29
CA LEU A 16 -0.14 -6.01 -0.10
C LEU A 16 -1.13 -6.66 -1.07
N GLN A 17 -0.62 -7.41 -2.05
CA GLN A 17 -1.44 -8.11 -3.04
C GLN A 17 -2.29 -9.22 -2.41
N GLU A 18 -1.73 -9.99 -1.49
CA GLU A 18 -2.46 -11.02 -0.75
C GLU A 18 -3.59 -10.41 0.09
N GLY A 19 -3.32 -9.34 0.84
CA GLY A 19 -4.32 -8.62 1.62
C GLY A 19 -5.43 -8.03 0.76
N HIS A 20 -5.06 -7.45 -0.39
CA HIS A 20 -6.00 -6.90 -1.36
C HIS A 20 -6.90 -7.98 -1.98
N ALA A 21 -6.33 -9.14 -2.35
CA ALA A 21 -7.10 -10.28 -2.85
C ALA A 21 -8.09 -10.81 -1.80
N ALA A 22 -7.68 -10.89 -0.53
CA ALA A 22 -8.55 -11.29 0.58
C ALA A 22 -9.70 -10.29 0.81
N MET A 23 -9.42 -8.99 0.72
CA MET A 23 -10.42 -7.92 0.80
C MET A 23 -11.43 -7.99 -0.34
N ASN A 24 -10.97 -8.23 -1.57
CA ASN A 24 -11.84 -8.42 -2.74
C ASN A 24 -12.69 -9.69 -2.59
N ALA A 25 -12.13 -10.79 -2.11
CA ALA A 25 -12.85 -12.04 -1.88
C ALA A 25 -13.97 -11.93 -0.83
N THR A 26 -13.81 -11.03 0.15
CA THR A 26 -14.81 -10.75 1.19
C THR A 26 -15.83 -9.70 0.79
N GLY A 27 -15.76 -9.18 -0.44
CA GLY A 27 -16.67 -8.15 -0.95
C GLY A 27 -16.42 -6.75 -0.38
N LEU A 28 -15.30 -6.55 0.32
CA LEU A 28 -14.84 -5.25 0.81
C LEU A 28 -14.00 -4.49 -0.24
N GLY A 29 -13.74 -5.14 -1.37
CA GLY A 29 -13.08 -4.54 -2.53
C GLY A 29 -13.86 -3.41 -3.17
N SER A 30 -13.15 -2.46 -3.77
CA SER A 30 -13.76 -1.43 -4.63
C SER A 30 -12.75 -0.96 -5.67
N PRO A 31 -13.20 -0.40 -6.81
CA PRO A 31 -12.29 0.16 -7.82
C PRO A 31 -11.33 1.21 -7.25
N ALA A 32 -11.78 2.00 -6.28
CA ALA A 32 -10.94 2.99 -5.60
C ALA A 32 -9.82 2.33 -4.76
N LEU A 33 -10.10 1.16 -4.17
CA LEU A 33 -9.11 0.38 -3.44
C LEU A 33 -8.15 -0.35 -4.40
N ASP A 34 -8.63 -0.81 -5.56
CA ASP A 34 -7.80 -1.38 -6.62
C ASP A 34 -6.78 -0.35 -7.15
N ASP A 35 -7.25 0.88 -7.40
CA ASP A 35 -6.40 2.01 -7.82
C ASP A 35 -5.39 2.40 -6.74
N PHE A 36 -5.85 2.46 -5.47
CA PHE A 36 -4.99 2.75 -4.33
C PHE A 36 -3.89 1.69 -4.16
N ASN A 37 -4.24 0.41 -4.23
CA ASN A 37 -3.27 -0.69 -4.12
C ASN A 37 -2.25 -0.67 -5.28
N SER A 38 -2.70 -0.33 -6.49
CA SER A 38 -1.83 -0.16 -7.65
C SER A 38 -0.85 1.01 -7.47
N LEU A 39 -1.29 2.11 -6.86
CA LEU A 39 -0.43 3.25 -6.54
C LEU A 39 0.61 2.90 -5.48
N LEU A 40 0.20 2.25 -4.39
CA LEU A 40 1.11 1.79 -3.32
C LEU A 40 2.20 0.87 -3.87
N THR A 41 1.81 -0.08 -4.72
CA THR A 41 2.75 -1.02 -5.36
C THR A 41 3.82 -0.28 -6.15
N LYS A 42 3.43 0.73 -6.94
CA LYS A 42 4.37 1.55 -7.71
C LYS A 42 5.32 2.35 -6.82
N MET A 43 4.80 3.00 -5.79
CA MET A 43 5.61 3.80 -4.86
C MET A 43 6.69 2.95 -4.18
N ILE A 44 6.33 1.75 -3.71
CA ILE A 44 7.24 0.84 -3.01
C ILE A 44 8.27 0.23 -3.98
N ALA A 45 7.87 -0.06 -5.22
CA ALA A 45 8.77 -0.61 -6.25
C ALA A 45 9.81 0.42 -6.73
N GLU A 46 9.44 1.70 -6.80
CA GLU A 46 10.31 2.79 -7.26
C GLU A 46 11.10 3.45 -6.11
N ALA A 47 10.77 3.13 -4.85
CA ALA A 47 11.41 3.72 -3.69
C ALA A 47 12.87 3.24 -3.53
N PRO A 48 13.82 4.15 -3.23
CA PRO A 48 15.19 3.77 -2.89
C PRO A 48 15.28 3.01 -1.56
N ASP A 49 14.32 3.24 -0.64
CA ASP A 49 14.13 2.48 0.58
C ASP A 49 12.64 2.08 0.73
N PRO A 50 12.28 0.86 0.33
CA PRO A 50 10.91 0.36 0.40
C PRO A 50 10.34 0.31 1.80
N ARG A 51 11.17 0.06 2.82
CA ARG A 51 10.72 -0.04 4.22
C ARG A 51 10.41 1.34 4.79
N PHE A 52 11.25 2.33 4.50
CA PHE A 52 11.00 3.71 4.88
C PHE A 52 9.77 4.27 4.17
N CYS A 53 9.62 3.99 2.87
CA CYS A 53 8.43 4.38 2.10
C CYS A 53 7.14 3.82 2.70
N LEU A 54 7.13 2.52 3.04
CA LEU A 54 5.99 1.90 3.72
C LEU A 54 5.70 2.55 5.07
N HIS A 55 6.74 2.85 5.86
CA HIS A 55 6.58 3.52 7.15
C HIS A 55 5.88 4.88 7.00
N GLU A 56 6.32 5.72 6.08
CA GLU A 56 5.68 7.03 5.83
C GLU A 56 4.23 6.89 5.36
N ILE A 57 3.94 5.91 4.50
CA ILE A 57 2.57 5.62 4.05
C ILE A 57 1.68 5.25 5.26
N VAL A 58 2.16 4.38 6.14
CA VAL A 58 1.41 3.97 7.34
C VAL A 58 1.22 5.15 8.28
N GLU A 59 2.23 6.01 8.47
CA GLU A 59 2.10 7.22 9.28
C GLU A 59 1.08 8.20 8.70
N LEU A 60 1.06 8.38 7.37
CA LEU A 60 0.07 9.23 6.69
C LEU A 60 -1.36 8.69 6.89
N LEU A 61 -1.55 7.37 6.72
CA LEU A 61 -2.85 6.72 6.94
C LEU A 61 -3.29 6.79 8.41
N ALA A 62 -2.37 6.63 9.35
CA ALA A 62 -2.64 6.73 10.78
C ALA A 62 -2.94 8.17 11.23
N ARG A 63 -2.39 9.17 10.51
CA ARG A 63 -2.67 10.59 10.74
C ARG A 63 -4.01 11.05 10.16
N GLU A 64 -4.43 10.43 9.05
CA GLU A 64 -5.72 10.70 8.41
C GLU A 64 -6.67 9.48 8.48
N PRO A 65 -7.00 8.96 9.68
CA PRO A 65 -7.90 7.83 9.82
C PRO A 65 -9.33 8.34 9.57
N GLY A 66 -9.74 8.36 8.31
CA GLY A 66 -11.09 8.72 7.90
C GLY A 66 -11.34 10.22 7.83
N LYS A 67 -10.72 10.93 6.89
CA LYS A 67 -11.49 11.95 6.15
C LYS A 67 -12.56 11.24 5.32
N THR A 68 -13.57 10.68 5.97
CA THR A 68 -14.90 10.64 5.36
C THR A 68 -15.18 12.09 5.01
N ALA A 69 -15.29 12.40 3.72
CA ALA A 69 -15.66 13.72 3.27
C ALA A 69 -16.82 14.22 4.14
N LYS A 70 -16.56 15.23 4.97
CA LYS A 70 -17.65 15.98 5.58
C LYS A 70 -18.29 16.70 4.42
N SER A 71 -19.34 16.09 3.85
CA SER A 71 -20.19 16.74 2.86
C SER A 71 -20.55 18.11 3.40
N ALA A 72 -20.18 19.14 2.63
CA ALA A 72 -20.59 20.52 2.87
C ALA A 72 -22.12 20.64 2.78
#